data_AF-A0A0G0Z7G6-F1
#
_entry.id   AF-A0A0G0Z7G6-F1
#
_cell.length_a   1.000
_cell.length_b   1.000
_cell.length_c   1.000
_cell.angle_alpha   90.00
_cell.angle_beta   90.00
_cell.angle_gamma   90.00
#
_symmetry.space_group_name_H-M   'P 1'
#
loop_
_entity.id
_entity.type
_entity.pdbx_description
1 polymer ?
#
loop_
_entity_poly.entity_id
_entity_poly.type
_entity_poly.pdbx_seq_one_letter_code
_entity_poly.pdbx_strand_id
1 'polypeptide(L)' 'MPVEVKKRERETTQSLLRRFSKRVQQSGVLIRARRGRFYVPELTKRQKKLGALRRQKMQKEREKLYKLGKLPPEKKFRR' A
#
# COMPACT_ATOMS: atom_id res chain seq x y z
N MET A 1 -9.63 9.49 -12.31
CA MET A 1 -9.91 10.66 -11.46
C MET A 1 -8.66 11.51 -11.39
N PRO A 2 -8.68 12.73 -11.93
CA PRO A 2 -7.56 13.66 -11.81
C PRO A 2 -7.34 14.02 -10.33
N VAL A 3 -6.07 14.05 -9.90
CA VAL A 3 -5.68 14.58 -8.60
C VAL A 3 -5.49 16.07 -8.77
N GLU A 4 -6.58 16.83 -8.60
CA GLU A 4 -6.54 18.28 -8.68
C GLU A 4 -6.52 18.90 -7.28
N VAL A 5 -5.67 19.90 -7.07
CA VAL A 5 -5.62 20.70 -5.83
C VAL A 5 -5.54 22.17 -6.21
N LYS A 6 -6.59 22.93 -5.87
CA LYS A 6 -6.62 24.39 -6.03
C LYS A 6 -6.01 25.08 -4.81
N LYS A 7 -5.33 26.20 -5.05
CA LYS A 7 -4.78 27.08 -4.00
C LYS A 7 -5.93 27.69 -3.18
N ARG A 8 -5.79 27.71 -1.87
CA ARG A 8 -6.73 28.37 -0.95
C ARG A 8 -6.27 29.80 -0.66
N GLU A 9 -7.20 30.66 -0.24
CA GLU A 9 -6.86 32.01 0.24
C GLU A 9 -5.93 31.91 1.46
N ARG A 10 -4.88 32.76 1.48
CA ARG A 10 -3.80 32.79 2.49
C ARG A 10 -2.96 31.51 2.61
N GLU A 11 -2.93 30.65 1.59
CA GLU A 11 -2.08 29.46 1.59
C GLU A 11 -0.67 29.73 1.06
N THR A 12 0.36 29.23 1.77
CA THR A 12 1.75 29.21 1.28
C THR A 12 1.95 28.13 0.22
N THR A 13 2.84 28.39 -0.73
CA THR A 13 3.16 27.44 -1.82
C THR A 13 3.59 26.06 -1.29
N GLN A 14 4.33 26.02 -0.17
CA GLN A 14 4.76 24.78 0.46
C GLN A 14 3.58 23.94 1.00
N SER A 15 2.58 24.59 1.61
CA SER A 15 1.38 23.90 2.10
C SER A 15 0.58 23.27 0.95
N LEU A 16 0.47 24.00 -0.17
CA LEU A 16 -0.18 23.51 -1.39
C LEU A 16 0.51 22.25 -1.92
N LEU A 17 1.84 22.26 -2.05
CA LEU A 17 2.63 21.12 -2.52
C LEU A 17 2.50 19.90 -1.60
N ARG A 18 2.43 20.12 -0.29
CA ARG A 18 2.20 19.04 0.69
C ARG A 18 0.82 18.42 0.52
N ARG A 19 -0.23 19.23 0.32
CA ARG A 19 -1.59 18.72 0.07
C ARG A 19 -1.65 17.94 -1.25
N PHE A 20 -1.03 18.46 -2.30
CA PHE A 20 -0.92 17.77 -3.58
C PHE A 20 -0.23 16.41 -3.42
N SER A 21 0.95 16.37 -2.79
CA SER A 21 1.69 15.14 -2.54
C SER A 21 0.86 14.12 -1.75
N LYS A 22 0.18 14.55 -0.68
CA LYS A 22 -0.71 13.68 0.10
C LYS A 22 -1.86 13.15 -0.75
N ARG A 23 -2.48 13.99 -1.58
CA ARG A 23 -3.59 13.59 -2.45
C ARG A 23 -3.13 12.60 -3.53
N VAL A 24 -1.93 12.79 -4.11
CA VAL A 24 -1.32 11.85 -5.05
C VAL A 24 -1.07 10.50 -4.38
N GLN A 25 -0.48 10.50 -3.17
CA GLN A 25 -0.26 9.26 -2.40
C GLN A 25 -1.57 8.53 -2.11
N GLN A 26 -2.58 9.25 -1.57
CA GLN A 26 -3.89 8.67 -1.25
C GLN A 26 -4.63 8.16 -2.49
N SER A 27 -4.48 8.83 -3.64
CA SER A 27 -5.10 8.39 -4.89
C SER A 27 -4.54 7.07 -5.42
N GLY A 28 -3.34 6.68 -4.99
CA GLY A 28 -2.64 5.49 -5.49
C GLY A 28 -2.37 5.51 -7.00
N VAL A 29 -2.47 6.68 -7.67
CA VAL A 29 -2.33 6.78 -9.13
C VAL A 29 -0.96 6.26 -9.60
N LEU A 30 0.11 6.59 -8.86
CA LEU A 30 1.45 6.12 -9.14
C LEU A 30 1.61 4.60 -8.93
N ILE A 31 0.92 4.04 -7.94
CA ILE A 31 0.95 2.59 -7.68
C ILE A 31 0.26 1.84 -8.82
N ARG A 32 -0.89 2.34 -9.27
CA ARG A 32 -1.62 1.77 -10.42
C ARG A 32 -0.81 1.86 -11.70
N ALA A 33 -0.23 3.03 -11.99
CA ALA A 33 0.64 3.23 -13.15
C ALA A 33 1.84 2.28 -13.14
N ARG A 34 2.53 2.15 -11.99
CA ARG A 34 3.65 1.20 -11.84
C ARG A 34 3.21 -0.25 -12.01
N ARG A 35 2.07 -0.64 -11.45
CA ARG A 35 1.53 -2.01 -11.54
C ARG A 35 1.15 -2.39 -12.98
N GLY A 36 0.62 -1.45 -13.74
CA GLY A 36 0.22 -1.64 -15.14
C GLY A 36 1.32 -1.35 -16.16
N ARG A 37 2.54 -1.00 -15.73
CA ARG A 37 3.64 -0.62 -16.64
C ARG A 37 4.04 -1.75 -17.58
N PHE A 38 3.93 -2.99 -17.12
CA PHE A 38 4.32 -4.18 -17.87
C PHE A 38 3.20 -5.21 -17.88
N TYR A 39 3.12 -5.99 -18.95
CA TYR A 39 2.22 -7.12 -19.02
C TYR A 39 2.64 -8.19 -17.99
N VAL A 40 1.65 -8.70 -17.26
CA VAL A 40 1.83 -9.82 -16.33
C VAL A 40 0.85 -10.90 -16.77
N PRO A 41 1.32 -12.09 -17.20
CA PRO A 41 0.43 -13.17 -17.62
C PRO A 41 -0.38 -13.70 -16.44
N GLU A 42 -1.52 -14.31 -16.73
CA GLU A 42 -2.30 -14.96 -15.69
C GLU A 42 -1.53 -16.09 -15.01
N LEU A 43 -1.66 -16.15 -13.68
CA LEU A 43 -1.02 -17.20 -12.88
C LEU A 43 -1.66 -18.57 -13.16
N THR A 44 -0.83 -19.58 -13.38
CA THR A 44 -1.25 -20.98 -13.49
C THR A 44 -1.86 -21.48 -12.16
N LYS A 45 -2.66 -22.57 -12.21
CA LYS A 45 -3.25 -23.20 -11.02
C LYS A 45 -2.18 -23.55 -9.96
N ARG A 46 -1.02 -24.07 -10.39
CA ARG A 46 0.11 -24.41 -9.51
C ARG A 46 0.68 -23.17 -8.81
N GLN A 47 0.91 -22.09 -9.55
CA GLN A 47 1.43 -20.83 -8.97
C GLN A 47 0.45 -20.21 -7.98
N LYS A 48 -0.86 -20.23 -8.29
CA LYS A 48 -1.93 -19.79 -7.36
C LYS A 48 -1.89 -20.59 -6.05
N LYS A 49 -1.76 -21.93 -6.13
CA LYS A 49 -1.65 -22.82 -4.96
C LYS A 49 -0.40 -22.53 -4.12
N LEU A 50 0.77 -22.39 -4.74
CA LEU A 50 2.02 -22.08 -4.04
C LEU A 50 1.94 -20.73 -3.31
N GLY A 51 1.35 -19.72 -3.96
CA GLY A 51 1.10 -18.42 -3.33
C GLY A 51 0.19 -18.50 -2.10
N ALA A 52 -0.86 -19.32 -2.16
CA ALA A 52 -1.77 -19.55 -1.04
C ALA A 52 -1.08 -20.26 0.14
N LEU A 53 -0.31 -21.31 -0.13
CA LEU A 53 0.46 -22.04 0.89
C LEU A 53 1.48 -21.13 1.57
N ARG A 54 2.18 -20.30 0.79
CA ARG A 54 3.11 -19.30 1.35
C ARG A 54 2.39 -18.33 2.29
N ARG A 55 1.22 -17.79 1.91
CA ARG A 55 0.43 -16.90 2.79
C ARG A 55 0.06 -17.57 4.10
N GLN A 56 -0.41 -18.82 4.05
CA GLN A 56 -0.73 -19.58 5.26
C GLN A 56 0.50 -19.81 6.16
N LYS A 57 1.64 -20.16 5.57
CA LYS A 57 2.90 -20.33 6.32
C LYS A 57 3.31 -19.04 7.02
N MET A 58 3.33 -17.91 6.30
CA MET A 58 3.68 -16.61 6.87
C MET A 58 2.72 -16.18 7.99
N GLN A 59 1.43 -16.48 7.85
CA GLN A 59 0.44 -16.19 8.89
C GLN A 59 0.70 -16.99 10.17
N LYS A 60 0.94 -18.30 10.05
CA LYS A 60 1.31 -19.16 11.20
C LYS A 60 2.59 -18.70 11.87
N GLU A 61 3.61 -18.34 11.09
CA GLU A 61 4.88 -17.82 11.62
C GLU A 61 4.68 -16.50 12.36
N ARG A 62 3.88 -15.57 11.82
CA ARG A 62 3.54 -14.31 12.48
C ARG A 62 2.79 -14.54 13.79
N GLU A 63 1.80 -15.42 13.81
CA GLU A 63 1.06 -15.77 15.03
C GLU A 63 1.98 -16.37 16.10
N LYS A 64 2.89 -17.26 15.72
CA LYS A 64 3.90 -17.82 16.64
C LYS A 64 4.81 -16.73 17.21
N LEU A 65 5.34 -15.85 16.36
CA LEU A 65 6.21 -14.75 16.81
C LEU A 65 5.47 -13.74 17.70
N TYR A 66 4.17 -13.53 17.44
CA TYR A 66 3.32 -12.67 18.25
C TYR A 66 3.13 -13.26 19.65
N LYS A 67 2.82 -14.57 19.74
CA LYS A 67 2.73 -15.30 21.01
C LYS A 67 4.05 -15.30 21.79
N LEU A 68 5.18 -15.32 21.09
CA LEU A 68 6.52 -15.26 21.69
C LEU A 68 6.96 -13.83 22.07
N GLY A 69 6.14 -12.80 21.83
CA GLY A 69 6.48 -11.41 22.12
C GLY A 69 7.60 -10.82 21.24
N LYS A 70 7.98 -11.50 20.15
CA LYS A 70 9.09 -11.08 19.26
C LYS A 70 8.66 -10.12 18.14
N LEU A 71 7.38 -9.76 18.09
CA LEU A 71 6.85 -8.79 17.13
C LEU A 71 6.55 -7.48 17.85
N PRO A 72 6.96 -6.32 17.28
CA PRO A 72 6.54 -5.03 17.81
C PRO A 72 5.00 -4.95 17.76
N PRO A 73 4.36 -4.28 18.73
CA PRO A 73 2.92 -4.11 18.74
C PRO A 73 2.46 -3.53 17.40
N GLU A 74 1.38 -4.07 16.85
CA GLU A 74 0.85 -3.63 15.56
C GLU A 74 0.67 -2.11 15.59
N LYS A 75 1.43 -1.40 14.74
CA LYS A 75 1.18 0.03 14.51
C LYS A 75 -0.18 0.13 13.84
N LYS A 76 -1.23 0.34 14.64
CA LYS A 76 -2.55 0.72 14.15
C LYS A 76 -2.38 2.07 13.46
N PHE A 77 -2.19 2.05 12.14
CA PHE A 77 -2.30 3.27 11.35
C PHE A 77 -3.73 3.78 11.54
N ARG A 78 -3.90 4.81 12.37
CA ARG A 78 -5.18 5.52 12.52
C ARG A 78 -5.57 5.98 11.12
N ARG A 79 -6.69 5.47 10.63
CA ARG A 79 -7.27 5.89 9.35
C ARG A 79 -7.65 7.37 9.41
#